data_AF-A0A212CIF2-F1
#
_entry.id   AF-A0A212CIF2-F1
#
_cell.length_a   1.000
_cell.length_b   1.000
_cell.length_c   1.000
_cell.angle_alpha   90.00
_cell.angle_beta   90.00
_cell.angle_gamma   90.00
#
_symmetry.space_group_name_H-M   'P 1'
#
loop_
_entity.id
_entity.type
_entity.pdbx_description
1 polymer ?
#
loop_
_entity_poly.entity_id
_entity_poly.type
_entity_poly.pdbx_seq_one_letter_code
_entity_poly.pdbx_strand_id
1 'polypeptide(L)'
;LDRLVVDAAKEKREMEQKHSTIQQKDNPTVVVEDLRLCTVKHCEDIERRFCFEVVSPTKSCMLQADSEKLRQAWIKAVQTSIATAYREKGDESE
;
A
#
# COMPACT_ATOMS: atom_id res chain seq x y z
N LEU A 1 -15.76 -43.13 2.46
CA LEU A 1 -15.94 -41.67 2.59
C LEU A 1 -14.83 -41.03 3.42
N ASP A 2 -14.40 -41.66 4.51
CA ASP A 2 -13.45 -41.09 5.48
C ASP A 2 -12.11 -40.63 4.88
N ARG A 3 -11.55 -41.39 3.95
CA ARG A 3 -10.27 -41.03 3.31
C ARG A 3 -10.38 -39.75 2.47
N LEU A 4 -11.50 -39.55 1.77
CA LEU A 4 -11.77 -38.33 0.98
C LEU A 4 -11.95 -37.09 1.87
N VAL A 5 -12.56 -37.26 3.05
CA VAL A 5 -12.72 -36.18 4.03
C VAL A 5 -11.37 -35.76 4.62
N VAL A 6 -10.49 -36.73 4.89
CA VAL A 6 -9.12 -36.48 5.36
C VAL A 6 -8.29 -35.79 4.28
N ASP A 7 -8.39 -36.23 3.03
CA ASP A 7 -7.68 -35.63 1.90
C ASP A 7 -8.12 -34.18 1.67
N ALA A 8 -9.43 -33.90 1.70
CA ALA A 8 -9.98 -32.56 1.58
C ALA A 8 -9.60 -31.63 2.75
N ALA A 9 -9.57 -32.16 3.98
CA ALA A 9 -9.15 -31.40 5.16
C ALA A 9 -7.66 -31.03 5.11
N LYS A 10 -6.82 -31.92 4.58
CA LYS A 10 -5.39 -31.66 4.37
C LYS A 10 -5.17 -30.59 3.30
N GLU A 11 -5.89 -30.65 2.19
CA GLU A 11 -5.80 -29.68 1.11
C GLU A 11 -6.30 -28.29 1.55
N LYS A 12 -7.40 -28.24 2.32
CA LYS A 12 -7.89 -27.00 2.92
C LYS A 12 -6.85 -26.36 3.84
N ARG A 13 -6.22 -27.14 4.71
CA ARG A 13 -5.17 -26.66 5.63
C ARG A 13 -3.93 -26.20 4.87
N GLU A 14 -3.57 -26.88 3.79
CA GLU A 14 -2.46 -26.50 2.92
C GLU A 14 -2.74 -25.17 2.20
N MET A 15 -3.95 -24.96 1.70
CA MET A 15 -4.38 -23.71 1.09
C MET A 15 -4.37 -22.55 2.09
N GLU A 16 -4.90 -22.76 3.30
CA GLU A 16 -4.86 -21.77 4.39
C GLU A 16 -3.41 -21.40 4.77
N GLN A 17 -2.51 -22.38 4.83
CA GLN A 17 -1.09 -22.17 5.13
C GLN A 17 -0.35 -21.44 4.00
N LYS A 18 -0.68 -21.74 2.73
CA LYS A 18 -0.17 -20.99 1.57
C LYS A 18 -0.63 -19.54 1.60
N HIS A 19 -1.92 -19.28 1.90
CA HIS A 19 -2.44 -17.92 2.05
C HIS A 19 -1.76 -17.16 3.20
N SER A 20 -1.48 -17.82 4.33
CA SER A 20 -0.74 -17.21 5.45
C SER A 20 0.70 -16.86 5.09
N THR A 21 1.37 -17.71 4.29
CA THR A 21 2.77 -17.48 3.89
C THR A 21 2.91 -16.31 2.90
N ILE A 22 1.90 -16.09 2.05
CA ILE A 22 1.85 -14.94 1.13
C ILE A 22 1.79 -13.63 1.92
N GLN A 23 0.95 -13.55 2.97
CA GLN A 23 0.84 -12.35 3.81
C GLN A 23 2.11 -12.02 4.62
N GLN A 24 2.97 -13.02 4.90
CA GLN A 24 4.19 -12.81 5.68
C GLN A 24 5.41 -12.38 4.85
N LYS A 25 5.35 -12.50 3.51
CA LYS A 25 6.50 -12.28 2.62
C LYS A 25 6.53 -10.89 1.96
N ASP A 26 5.59 -10.02 2.31
CA ASP A 26 5.55 -8.64 1.87
C ASP A 26 6.49 -7.78 2.72
N ASN A 27 7.80 -7.88 2.44
CA ASN A 27 8.73 -6.87 2.95
C ASN A 27 8.31 -5.50 2.37
N PRO A 28 8.02 -4.49 3.22
CA PRO A 28 7.64 -3.17 2.71
C PRO A 28 8.74 -2.64 1.79
N THR A 29 8.40 -2.42 0.52
CA THR A 29 9.31 -1.73 -0.40
C THR A 29 9.27 -0.25 -0.04
N VAL A 30 10.35 0.24 0.57
CA VAL A 30 10.49 1.68 0.85
C VAL A 30 10.71 2.40 -0.46
N VAL A 31 9.64 2.99 -0.99
CA VAL A 31 9.67 3.78 -2.22
C VAL A 31 10.21 5.20 -1.99
N VAL A 32 10.06 5.74 -0.78
CA VAL A 32 10.61 7.05 -0.38
C VAL A 32 11.07 7.01 1.09
N GLU A 33 12.25 7.55 1.38
CA GLU A 33 12.88 7.52 2.71
C GLU A 33 12.31 8.57 3.68
N ASP A 34 11.92 9.75 3.20
CA ASP A 34 11.32 10.82 4.02
C ASP A 34 10.03 11.33 3.39
N LEU A 35 8.89 10.99 4.02
CA LEU A 35 7.56 11.42 3.57
C LEU A 35 7.38 12.93 3.59
N ARG A 36 8.13 13.68 4.39
CA ARG A 36 8.03 15.15 4.43
C ARG A 36 8.44 15.75 3.09
N LEU A 37 9.38 15.12 2.39
CA LEU A 37 9.84 15.58 1.07
C LEU A 37 8.82 15.29 -0.05
N CYS A 38 7.71 14.61 0.27
CA CYS A 38 6.73 14.20 -0.71
C CYS A 38 5.60 15.19 -0.90
N THR A 39 5.03 15.15 -2.10
CA THR A 39 3.68 15.63 -2.40
C THR A 39 2.90 14.51 -3.08
N VAL A 40 1.58 14.52 -2.98
CA VAL A 40 0.71 13.60 -3.70
C VAL A 40 -0.30 14.39 -4.52
N LYS A 41 -0.48 13.98 -5.77
CA LYS A 41 -1.33 14.68 -6.74
C LYS A 41 -2.14 13.70 -7.59
N HIS A 42 -3.24 14.20 -8.12
CA HIS A 42 -4.03 13.53 -9.13
C HIS A 42 -3.18 13.32 -10.39
N CYS A 43 -3.28 12.14 -11.01
CA CYS A 43 -2.74 11.90 -12.33
C CYS A 43 -3.91 11.94 -13.31
N GLU A 44 -4.02 13.03 -14.08
CA GLU A 44 -5.06 13.21 -15.10
C GLU A 44 -4.59 12.71 -16.47
N ASP A 45 -4.02 11.51 -16.49
CA ASP A 45 -3.62 10.83 -17.73
C ASP A 45 -4.81 10.05 -18.29
N ILE A 46 -5.22 10.39 -19.52
CA ILE A 46 -6.36 9.77 -20.21
C ILE A 46 -6.13 8.28 -20.53
N GLU A 47 -4.88 7.81 -20.54
CA GLU A 47 -4.55 6.41 -20.79
C GLU A 47 -4.62 5.54 -19.53
N ARG A 48 -4.62 6.14 -18.33
CA ARG A 48 -4.50 5.42 -17.07
C ARG A 48 -5.58 5.80 -16.07
N ARG A 49 -6.56 4.90 -15.89
CA ARG A 49 -7.70 5.14 -14.99
C ARG A 49 -7.28 5.07 -13.53
N PHE A 50 -7.79 6.01 -12.75
CA PHE A 50 -7.70 6.07 -11.30
C PHE A 50 -6.26 6.16 -10.73
N CYS A 51 -5.36 6.81 -11.46
CA CYS A 51 -3.99 6.99 -11.04
C CYS A 51 -3.76 8.22 -10.16
N PHE A 52 -2.76 8.12 -9.30
CA PHE A 52 -2.22 9.22 -8.52
C PHE A 52 -0.70 9.12 -8.48
N GLU A 53 -0.03 10.24 -8.25
CA GLU A 53 1.43 10.30 -8.23
C GLU A 53 1.92 10.79 -6.88
N VAL A 54 2.89 10.08 -6.31
CA VAL A 54 3.68 10.53 -5.16
C VAL A 54 5.03 11.03 -5.68
N VAL A 55 5.30 12.31 -5.46
CA VAL A 55 6.46 13.02 -5.98
C VAL A 55 7.37 13.44 -4.84
N SER A 56 8.65 13.12 -4.95
CA SER A 56 9.74 13.59 -4.09
C SER A 56 10.82 14.25 -4.95
N PRO A 57 11.85 14.91 -4.38
CA PRO A 57 12.88 15.60 -5.16
C PRO A 57 13.67 14.70 -6.12
N THR A 58 13.81 13.41 -5.80
CA THR A 58 14.66 12.47 -6.55
C THR A 58 13.88 11.34 -7.22
N LYS A 59 12.62 11.11 -6.82
CA LYS A 59 11.78 10.03 -7.34
C LYS A 59 10.33 10.46 -7.46
N SER A 60 9.71 10.06 -8.55
CA SER A 60 8.26 10.09 -8.76
C SER A 60 7.75 8.67 -8.96
N CYS A 61 6.67 8.32 -8.27
CA CYS A 61 5.99 7.04 -8.42
C CYS A 61 4.53 7.27 -8.80
N MET A 62 4.10 6.65 -9.90
CA MET A 62 2.69 6.59 -10.29
C MET A 62 2.07 5.30 -9.77
N LEU A 63 0.96 5.43 -9.06
CA LEU A 63 0.20 4.35 -8.44
C LEU A 63 -1.21 4.34 -9.01
N GLN A 64 -1.77 3.15 -9.21
CA GLN A 64 -3.12 2.96 -9.74
C GLN A 64 -4.02 2.33 -8.67
N ALA A 65 -5.21 2.92 -8.47
CA ALA A 65 -6.24 2.34 -7.60
C ALA A 65 -7.32 1.60 -8.43
N ASP A 66 -8.09 0.73 -7.77
CA ASP A 66 -9.13 -0.04 -8.46
C ASP A 66 -10.41 0.77 -8.76
N SER A 67 -10.56 1.96 -8.17
CA SER A 67 -11.70 2.83 -8.40
C SER A 67 -11.40 4.29 -8.07
N GLU A 68 -12.23 5.21 -8.59
CA GLU A 68 -12.16 6.64 -8.26
C GLU A 68 -12.32 6.89 -6.76
N LYS A 69 -13.22 6.17 -6.10
CA LYS A 69 -13.41 6.28 -4.64
C LYS A 69 -12.14 5.90 -3.88
N LEU A 70 -11.49 4.80 -4.28
CA LEU A 70 -10.25 4.36 -3.66
C LEU A 70 -9.09 5.33 -3.95
N ARG A 71 -8.99 5.85 -5.16
CA ARG A 71 -7.99 6.87 -5.51
C ARG A 71 -8.08 8.09 -4.61
N GLN A 72 -9.28 8.62 -4.40
CA GLN A 72 -9.50 9.78 -3.51
C GLN A 72 -9.15 9.43 -2.05
N ALA A 73 -9.52 8.24 -1.59
CA ALA A 73 -9.17 7.75 -0.26
C ALA A 73 -7.64 7.64 -0.07
N TRP A 74 -6.94 7.07 -1.05
CA TRP A 74 -5.47 6.95 -1.05
C TRP A 74 -4.79 8.31 -1.05
N ILE A 75 -5.20 9.24 -1.92
CA ILE A 75 -4.64 10.59 -1.96
C ILE A 75 -4.83 11.27 -0.60
N LYS A 76 -6.02 11.22 -0.03
CA LYS A 76 -6.31 11.84 1.28
C LYS A 76 -5.47 11.21 2.40
N ALA A 77 -5.34 9.89 2.41
CA ALA A 77 -4.51 9.17 3.38
C ALA A 77 -3.05 9.61 3.28
N VAL A 78 -2.46 9.62 2.07
CA VAL A 78 -1.08 10.05 1.85
C VAL A 78 -0.87 11.52 2.23
N GLN A 79 -1.79 12.43 1.87
CA GLN A 79 -1.73 13.83 2.30
C GLN A 79 -1.73 13.95 3.82
N THR A 80 -2.56 13.17 4.50
CA THR A 80 -2.64 13.15 5.96
C THR A 80 -1.34 12.66 6.58
N SER A 81 -0.77 11.57 6.04
CA SER A 81 0.51 11.02 6.49
C SER A 81 1.67 12.00 6.32
N ILE A 82 1.76 12.68 5.16
CA ILE A 82 2.77 13.73 4.93
C ILE A 82 2.60 14.85 5.96
N ALA A 83 1.37 15.34 6.16
CA ALA A 83 1.09 16.39 7.14
C ALA A 83 1.42 15.97 8.59
N THR A 84 1.21 14.71 8.95
CA THR A 84 1.60 14.18 10.27
C THR A 84 3.12 14.10 10.41
N ALA A 85 3.84 13.62 9.39
CA ALA A 85 5.30 13.56 9.43
C ALA A 85 5.95 14.94 9.61
N TYR A 86 5.32 16.01 9.11
CA TYR A 86 5.76 17.39 9.37
C TYR A 86 5.58 17.82 10.84
N ARG A 87 4.58 17.28 11.55
CA ARG A 87 4.26 17.63 12.95
C ARG A 87 5.12 16.87 13.97
N GLU A 88 5.49 15.63 13.67
CA GLU A 88 6.23 14.75 14.60
C GLU A 88 7.63 15.25 14.97
N LYS A 89 8.23 16.17 14.19
CA LYS A 89 9.57 16.74 14.49
C LYS A 89 9.58 17.78 15.63
N GLY A 90 8.44 18.03 16.28
CA GLY A 90 8.32 18.96 17.41
C GLY A 90 8.74 18.38 18.77
N ASP A 91 8.84 17.06 18.92
CA ASP A 91 9.01 16.39 20.22
C ASP A 91 10.38 15.67 20.40
N GLU A 92 11.30 15.76 19.43
CA GLU A 92 12.68 15.24 19.56
C GLU A 92 13.67 16.38 19.84
N SER A 93 13.39 17.18 20.87
CA SER A 93 14.28 18.21 21.40
C SER A 93 14.20 18.22 22.93
N GLU A 94 14.72 17.16 23.55
CA GLU A 94 15.24 17.17 24.93
C GLU A 94 16.53 16.33 24.99
#